data_AF-A0AA51QRC6-F1
#
_entry.id   AF-A0AA51QRC6-F1
#
_cell.length_a   1.000
_cell.length_b   1.000
_cell.length_c   1.000
_cell.angle_alpha   90.00
_cell.angle_beta   90.00
_cell.angle_gamma   90.00
#
_symmetry.space_group_name_H-M   'P 1'
#
loop_
_entity.id
_entity.type
_entity.pdbx_description
1 polymer ?
#
loop_
_entity_poly.entity_id
_entity_poly.type
_entity_poly.pdbx_seq_one_letter_code
_entity_poly.pdbx_strand_id
1 'polypeptide(L)'
;MTIRKGRRKKEERPFHEAVTDLLFSAMANHEDFVVTYEVNPATSKKEVHVMAGKLISPEVLGNLKGHIAEQLEGGSGYHIRQME
;
A
#
# COMPACT_ATOMS: atom_id res chain seq x y z
N MET A 1 18.77 -37.05 12.57
CA MET A 1 19.29 -36.06 11.59
C MET A 1 18.43 -34.82 11.65
N THR A 2 18.95 -33.73 12.20
CA THR A 2 18.17 -32.48 12.36
C THR A 2 18.52 -31.55 11.21
N ILE A 3 17.62 -31.40 10.24
CA ILE A 3 17.81 -30.52 9.08
C ILE A 3 17.70 -29.06 9.55
N ARG A 4 18.84 -28.38 9.68
CA ARG A 4 18.87 -26.93 9.90
C ARG A 4 18.44 -26.25 8.60
N LYS A 5 17.18 -25.79 8.55
CA LYS A 5 16.62 -25.02 7.43
C LYS A 5 17.33 -23.67 7.40
N GLY A 6 18.38 -23.55 6.58
CA GLY A 6 19.06 -22.29 6.34
C GLY A 6 18.06 -21.25 5.86
N ARG A 7 17.92 -20.14 6.60
CA ARG A 7 17.23 -18.94 6.12
C ARG A 7 17.91 -18.55 4.81
N ARG A 8 17.26 -18.79 3.67
CA ARG A 8 17.72 -18.24 2.38
C ARG A 8 17.82 -16.73 2.58
N LYS A 9 19.03 -16.18 2.47
CA LYS A 9 19.25 -14.75 2.30
C LYS A 9 18.38 -14.34 1.12
N LYS A 10 17.38 -13.50 1.37
CA LYS A 10 16.59 -12.87 0.32
C LYS A 10 17.60 -11.96 -0.39
N GLU A 11 18.06 -12.35 -1.57
CA GLU A 11 18.91 -11.49 -2.39
C GLU A 11 18.12 -10.21 -2.64
N GLU A 12 18.67 -9.09 -2.16
CA GLU A 12 18.09 -7.78 -2.39
C GLU A 12 18.19 -7.50 -3.89
N ARG A 13 17.03 -7.55 -4.56
CA ARG A 13 16.96 -7.25 -5.99
C ARG A 13 17.39 -5.80 -6.22
N PRO A 14 18.10 -5.51 -7.32
CA PRO A 14 18.44 -4.14 -7.70
C PRO A 14 17.21 -3.23 -7.72
N PHE A 15 17.36 -1.99 -7.27
CA PHE A 15 16.27 -1.02 -7.16
C PHE A 15 15.46 -0.89 -8.46
N HIS A 16 16.14 -0.77 -9.61
CA HIS A 16 15.48 -0.61 -10.89
C HIS A 16 14.57 -1.79 -11.25
N GLU A 17 15.00 -3.04 -10.96
CA GLU A 17 14.16 -4.22 -11.17
C GLU A 17 12.90 -4.18 -10.30
N ALA A 18 13.04 -3.85 -9.02
CA ALA A 18 11.91 -3.76 -8.10
C ALA A 18 10.89 -2.68 -8.50
N VAL A 19 11.37 -1.53 -9.00
CA VAL A 19 10.50 -0.44 -9.48
C VAL A 19 9.79 -0.84 -10.77
N THR A 20 10.49 -1.46 -11.69
CA THR A 20 9.91 -1.92 -12.95
C THR A 20 8.86 -3.00 -12.73
N ASP A 21 9.09 -3.97 -11.85
CA ASP A 21 8.10 -4.97 -11.45
C ASP A 21 6.82 -4.32 -10.89
N LEU A 22 6.99 -3.31 -10.02
CA LEU A 22 5.88 -2.60 -9.41
C LEU A 22 5.10 -1.78 -10.45
N LEU A 23 5.78 -1.16 -11.40
CA LEU A 23 5.15 -0.42 -12.50
C LEU A 23 4.33 -1.36 -13.39
N PHE A 24 4.89 -2.50 -13.79
CA PHE A 24 4.15 -3.48 -14.58
C PHE A 24 2.91 -4.01 -13.84
N SER A 25 3.05 -4.26 -12.53
CA SER A 25 1.94 -4.68 -11.68
C SER A 25 0.85 -3.59 -11.60
N ALA A 26 1.24 -2.34 -11.39
CA ALA A 26 0.32 -1.21 -11.34
C ALA A 26 -0.44 -1.03 -12.67
N MET A 27 0.28 -1.10 -13.80
CA MET A 27 -0.32 -1.03 -15.14
C MET A 27 -1.33 -2.16 -15.38
N ALA A 28 -1.00 -3.40 -15.00
CA ALA A 28 -1.88 -4.55 -15.16
C ALA A 28 -3.17 -4.43 -14.32
N ASN A 29 -3.07 -3.77 -13.16
CA ASN A 29 -4.19 -3.57 -12.24
C ASN A 29 -4.95 -2.25 -12.46
N HIS A 30 -4.56 -1.45 -13.46
CA HIS A 30 -5.07 -0.08 -13.67
C HIS A 30 -4.96 0.79 -12.41
N GLU A 31 -3.85 0.64 -11.69
CA GLU A 31 -3.52 1.42 -10.51
C GLU A 31 -2.70 2.66 -10.89
N ASP A 32 -2.90 3.72 -10.12
CA ASP A 32 -2.03 4.88 -10.14
C ASP A 32 -0.66 4.51 -9.60
N PHE A 33 0.37 5.09 -10.21
CA PHE A 33 1.76 4.86 -9.86
C PHE A 33 2.46 6.20 -9.58
N VAL A 34 3.05 6.31 -8.40
CA VAL A 34 3.70 7.56 -7.95
C VAL A 34 5.14 7.26 -7.56
N VAL A 35 6.06 8.08 -8.09
CA VAL A 35 7.47 8.09 -7.71
C VAL A 35 7.78 9.44 -7.10
N THR A 36 8.20 9.46 -5.84
CA THR A 36 8.70 10.67 -5.19
C THR A 36 10.18 10.56 -4.90
N TYR A 37 10.85 11.71 -4.99
CA TYR A 37 12.26 11.85 -4.71
C TYR A 37 12.43 12.84 -3.58
N GLU A 38 13.01 12.37 -2.48
CA GLU A 38 13.20 13.18 -1.27
C GLU A 38 14.70 13.23 -0.93
N VAL A 39 15.16 14.40 -0.50
CA VAL A 39 16.51 14.54 0.05
C VAL A 39 16.35 14.69 1.55
N ASN A 40 16.83 13.69 2.28
CA ASN A 40 16.78 13.69 3.73
C ASN A 40 17.62 14.87 4.26
N PRO A 41 17.02 15.87 4.92
CA PRO A 41 17.72 17.10 5.28
C PRO A 41 18.80 16.87 6.35
N ALA A 42 18.70 15.80 7.16
CA ALA A 42 19.67 15.49 8.20
C ALA A 42 20.90 14.74 7.68
N THR A 43 20.75 13.96 6.60
CA THR A 43 21.82 13.09 6.10
C THR A 43 22.28 13.43 4.68
N SER A 44 21.59 14.36 4.01
CA SER A 44 21.73 14.67 2.58
C SER A 44 21.58 13.46 1.65
N LYS A 45 21.07 12.34 2.17
CA LYS A 45 20.81 11.13 1.39
C LYS A 45 19.58 11.32 0.53
N LYS A 46 19.64 10.70 -0.64
CA LYS A 46 18.60 10.72 -1.65
C LYS A 46 17.75 9.47 -1.43
N GLU A 47 16.49 9.67 -1.09
CA GLU A 47 15.51 8.61 -0.87
C GLU A 47 14.48 8.65 -2.00
N VAL A 48 14.14 7.48 -2.53
CA VAL A 48 13.13 7.35 -3.58
C VAL A 48 12.01 6.50 -3.03
N HIS A 49 10.80 7.05 -3.01
CA HIS A 49 9.61 6.32 -2.62
C HIS A 49 8.80 5.99 -3.86
N VAL A 50 8.36 4.73 -3.95
CA VAL A 50 7.57 4.23 -5.06
C VAL A 50 6.31 3.61 -4.48
N MET A 51 5.16 4.06 -4.98
CA MET A 51 3.85 3.63 -4.51
C MET A 51 2.98 3.25 -5.71
N ALA A 52 2.17 2.21 -5.54
CA ALA A 52 1.13 1.81 -6.46
C ALA A 52 -0.19 1.66 -5.69
N GLY A 53 -1.30 2.09 -6.28
CA GLY A 53 -2.62 1.97 -5.67
C GLY A 53 -3.65 2.85 -6.37
N LYS A 54 -4.76 3.17 -5.70
CA LYS A 54 -5.76 4.10 -6.24
C LYS A 54 -5.61 5.46 -5.57
N LEU A 55 -5.38 6.51 -6.36
CA LEU A 55 -5.45 7.88 -5.88
C LEU A 55 -6.91 8.23 -5.61
N ILE A 56 -7.19 8.55 -4.35
CA ILE A 56 -8.50 8.96 -3.91
C ILE A 56 -8.60 10.47 -4.12
N SER A 57 -9.56 10.93 -4.92
CA SER A 57 -9.80 12.36 -5.06
C SER A 57 -10.29 12.96 -3.73
N PRO A 58 -10.04 14.27 -3.47
CA PRO A 58 -10.54 14.92 -2.26
C PRO A 58 -12.05 14.77 -2.06
N GLU A 59 -12.81 14.74 -3.16
CA GLU A 59 -14.26 14.51 -3.16
C GLU A 59 -14.62 13.09 -2.69
N VAL A 60 -13.95 12.06 -3.22
CA VAL A 60 -14.17 10.67 -2.79
C VAL A 60 -13.81 10.52 -1.31
N LEU A 61 -12.77 11.20 -0.83
CA LEU A 61 -12.42 11.23 0.58
C LEU A 61 -13.51 11.91 1.44
N GLY A 62 -14.09 13.00 0.94
CA GLY A 62 -15.23 13.67 1.59
C GLY A 62 -16.44 12.76 1.72
N ASN A 63 -16.80 12.08 0.63
CA ASN A 63 -17.92 11.12 0.60
C ASN A 63 -17.68 9.94 1.55
N LEU A 64 -16.46 9.40 1.59
CA LEU A 64 -16.11 8.31 2.50
C LEU A 64 -16.21 8.74 3.97
N LYS A 65 -15.75 9.96 4.29
CA LYS A 65 -15.89 10.51 5.65
C LYS A 65 -17.35 10.70 6.04
N GLY A 66 -18.18 11.20 5.14
CA GLY A 66 -19.63 11.34 5.37
C GLY A 66 -20.29 9.98 5.63
N HIS A 67 -19.98 8.98 4.81
CA HIS A 67 -20.53 7.64 4.96
C HIS A 67 -20.10 6.97 6.28
N ILE A 68 -18.85 7.15 6.71
CA ILE A 68 -18.37 6.65 8.01
C ILE A 68 -19.09 7.38 9.16
N ALA A 69 -19.29 8.70 9.06
CA ALA A 69 -20.02 9.46 10.08
C ALA A 69 -21.47 8.97 10.21
N GLU A 70 -22.16 8.76 9.09
CA GLU A 70 -23.52 8.19 9.07
C GLU A 70 -23.57 6.78 9.69
N GLN A 71 -22.57 5.92 9.44
CA GLN A 71 -22.50 4.58 10.05
C GLN A 71 -22.23 4.64 11.57
N LEU A 72 -21.47 5.62 12.03
CA LEU A 72 -21.17 5.82 13.45
C LEU A 72 -22.36 6.44 14.19
N GLU A 73 -23.05 7.40 13.59
CA GLU A 73 -24.24 8.06 14.16
C GLU A 73 -25.50 7.20 14.06
N GLY A 74 -25.64 6.43 12.97
CA GLY A 74 -26.76 5.52 12.71
C GLY A 74 -26.73 4.23 13.53
N GLY A 75 -25.68 4.00 14.33
CA GLY A 75 -25.59 2.87 15.25
C GLY A 75 -25.64 1.51 14.56
N SER A 76 -24.54 1.07 13.96
CA SER A 76 -24.35 -0.34 13.58
C SER A 76 -24.16 -1.23 14.83
N GLY A 77 -25.23 -1.38 15.62
CA GLY A 77 -25.41 -2.55 16.47
C GLY A 77 -25.79 -3.74 15.59
N TYR A 78 -24.91 -4.76 15.57
CA TYR A 78 -25.22 -6.15 15.23
C TYR A 78 -25.85 -6.46 13.86
N HIS A 79 -25.04 -6.98 12.92
CA HIS A 79 -25.31 -8.25 12.24
C HIS A 79 -24.05 -8.79 11.55
N ILE A 80 -23.07 -9.19 12.37
CA ILE A 80 -22.09 -10.19 11.97
C ILE A 80 -22.24 -11.35 12.96
N ARG A 81 -22.47 -12.56 12.42
CA ARG A 81 -22.84 -13.85 13.06
C ARG A 81 -24.37 -14.07 13.10
N GLN A 82 -24.95 -15.12 12.53
CA GLN A 82 -24.45 -16.44 12.13
C GLN A 82 -25.12 -16.85 10.81
N MET A 83 -24.34 -17.36 9.84
CA MET A 83 -24.86 -18.30 8.84
C MET A 83 -24.62 -19.69 9.41
N GLU A 84 -25.69 -20.38 9.77
CA GLU A 84 -25.76 -21.84 9.75
C GLU A 84 -26.23 -22.30 8.36
#